data_AF-A0A3D1IML7-F1
#
_entry.id   AF-A0A3D1IML7-F1
#
_cell.length_a   1.000
_cell.length_b   1.000
_cell.length_c   1.000
_cell.angle_alpha   90.00
_cell.angle_beta   90.00
_cell.angle_gamma   90.00
#
_symmetry.space_group_name_H-M   'P 1'
#
loop_
_entity.id
_entity.type
_entity.pdbx_description
1 polymer ?
#
loop_
_entity_poly.entity_id
_entity_poly.type
_entity_poly.pdbx_seq_one_letter_code
_entity_poly.pdbx_strand_id
1 'polypeptide(L)'
;PYLMQMKFSRDHEREADAMGFQYLMKANIDPRGMVAFFEKIQKEHDEAGAPDMDGTLSMLSTHPATKERIANLNALIENGADSGPYRIIDLDFEAFQEKLKALLNE
;
A
#
# COMPACT_ATOMS: atom_id res chain seq x y z
N PRO A 1 17.73 -9.51 -12.57
CA PRO A 1 17.10 -9.77 -11.26
C PRO A 1 17.59 -8.89 -10.08
N TYR A 2 18.32 -7.78 -10.32
CA TYR A 2 18.91 -6.96 -9.25
C TYR A 2 17.94 -6.00 -8.52
N LEU A 3 16.77 -5.72 -9.11
CA LEU A 3 15.82 -4.73 -8.57
C LEU A 3 14.96 -5.26 -7.40
N MET A 4 14.88 -6.58 -7.18
CA MET A 4 14.03 -7.20 -6.16
C MET A 4 14.70 -7.33 -4.77
N GLN A 5 15.95 -6.91 -4.61
CA GLN A 5 16.73 -7.10 -3.37
C GLN A 5 17.33 -5.81 -2.78
N MET A 6 17.10 -4.66 -3.41
CA MET A 6 17.59 -3.39 -2.86
C MET A 6 16.64 -2.96 -1.73
N LYS A 7 17.09 -3.07 -0.47
CA LYS A 7 16.41 -2.40 0.64
C LYS A 7 16.48 -0.90 0.40
N PHE A 8 15.33 -0.23 0.31
CA PHE A 8 15.28 1.21 0.15
C PHE A 8 15.60 1.89 1.48
N SER A 9 16.16 3.11 1.41
CA SER A 9 16.37 3.91 2.60
C SER A 9 15.01 4.39 3.13
N ARG A 10 14.94 4.73 4.42
CA ARG A 10 13.74 5.33 5.00
C ARG A 10 13.32 6.61 4.26
N ASP A 11 14.27 7.36 3.73
CA ASP A 11 13.99 8.58 3.00
C ASP A 11 13.37 8.31 1.62
N HIS A 12 13.78 7.23 0.94
CA HIS A 12 13.14 6.81 -0.30
C HIS A 12 11.68 6.37 -0.08
N GLU A 13 11.38 5.67 1.02
CA GLU A 13 9.98 5.32 1.36
C GLU A 13 9.13 6.57 1.60
N ARG A 14 9.66 7.53 2.38
CA ARG A 14 8.94 8.77 2.68
C ARG A 14 8.67 9.58 1.41
N GLU A 15 9.66 9.66 0.52
CA GLU A 15 9.49 10.34 -0.76
C GLU A 15 8.45 9.62 -1.64
N ALA A 16 8.52 8.29 -1.73
CA ALA A 16 7.55 7.49 -2.47
C ALA A 16 6.12 7.66 -1.93
N ASP A 17 5.94 7.64 -0.60
CA ASP A 17 4.66 7.86 0.07
C ASP A 17 4.10 9.26 -0.21
N ALA A 18 4.94 10.29 -0.09
CA ALA A 18 4.56 11.67 -0.36
C ALA A 18 4.15 11.87 -1.83
N MET A 19 4.92 11.32 -2.77
CA MET A 19 4.61 11.38 -4.20
C MET A 19 3.34 10.57 -4.54
N GLY A 20 3.18 9.39 -3.94
CA GLY A 20 1.97 8.57 -4.07
C GLY A 20 0.72 9.31 -3.62
N PHE A 21 0.78 9.95 -2.45
CA PHE A 21 -0.29 10.81 -1.94
C PHE A 21 -0.63 11.92 -2.96
N GLN A 22 0.36 12.63 -3.48
CA GLN A 22 0.17 13.69 -4.47
C GLN A 22 -0.47 13.17 -5.76
N TYR A 23 -0.12 11.97 -6.21
CA TYR A 23 -0.73 11.36 -7.40
C TYR A 23 -2.18 10.98 -7.17
N LEU A 24 -2.53 10.41 -6.01
CA LEU A 24 -3.92 10.10 -5.68
C LEU A 24 -4.78 11.36 -5.63
N MET A 25 -4.30 12.41 -4.95
CA MET A 25 -4.96 13.72 -4.92
C MET A 25 -5.19 14.27 -6.33
N LYS A 26 -4.16 14.26 -7.20
CA LYS A 26 -4.27 14.72 -8.59
C LYS A 26 -5.23 13.87 -9.43
N ALA A 27 -5.33 12.57 -9.14
CA ALA A 27 -6.25 11.65 -9.81
C ALA A 27 -7.67 11.69 -9.23
N ASN A 28 -7.93 12.55 -8.24
CA ASN A 28 -9.15 12.61 -7.45
C ASN A 28 -9.49 11.26 -6.76
N ILE A 29 -8.50 10.47 -6.38
CA ILE A 29 -8.66 9.20 -5.64
C ILE A 29 -8.42 9.46 -4.16
N ASP A 30 -9.22 8.82 -3.31
CA ASP A 30 -9.13 8.98 -1.86
C ASP A 30 -7.78 8.49 -1.30
N PRO A 31 -6.91 9.38 -0.78
CA PRO A 31 -5.61 9.00 -0.24
C PRO A 31 -5.73 8.18 1.05
N ARG A 32 -6.88 8.18 1.73
CA ARG A 32 -7.12 7.34 2.91
C ARG A 32 -7.04 5.85 2.57
N GLY A 33 -7.23 5.48 1.31
CA GLY A 33 -6.99 4.11 0.82
C GLY A 33 -5.54 3.64 1.01
N MET A 34 -4.55 4.53 0.94
CA MET A 34 -3.14 4.17 1.22
C MET A 34 -2.94 3.78 2.67
N VAL A 35 -3.57 4.52 3.60
CA VAL A 35 -3.50 4.22 5.04
C VAL A 35 -4.11 2.84 5.30
N ALA A 36 -5.33 2.60 4.81
CA ALA A 36 -6.02 1.32 4.97
C ALA A 36 -5.23 0.14 4.37
N PHE A 37 -4.56 0.36 3.25
CA PHE A 37 -3.68 -0.65 2.63
C PHE A 37 -2.49 -1.02 3.53
N PHE A 38 -1.77 -0.03 4.08
CA PHE A 38 -0.65 -0.30 4.98
C PHE A 38 -1.07 -0.94 6.30
N GLU A 39 -2.23 -0.53 6.85
CA GLU A 39 -2.80 -1.16 8.04
C GLU A 39 -3.16 -2.63 7.79
N LYS A 40 -3.78 -2.93 6.63
CA LYS A 40 -4.10 -4.30 6.24
C LYS A 40 -2.85 -5.16 6.14
N ILE A 41 -1.80 -4.65 5.50
CA ILE A 41 -0.51 -5.35 5.40
C ILE A 41 0.11 -5.59 6.78
N GLN A 42 0.13 -4.58 7.65
CA GLN A 42 0.69 -4.73 9.00
C GLN A 42 -0.06 -5.81 9.77
N LYS A 43 -1.40 -5.80 9.68
CA LYS A 43 -2.24 -6.82 10.29
C LYS A 43 -1.93 -8.22 9.76
N GLU A 44 -1.88 -8.42 8.45
CA GLU A 44 -1.57 -9.72 7.85
C GLU A 44 -0.16 -10.22 8.24
N HIS A 45 0.82 -9.32 8.32
CA HIS A 45 2.17 -9.65 8.79
C HIS A 45 2.19 -10.07 10.27
N ASP A 46 1.49 -9.33 11.13
CA ASP A 46 1.42 -9.61 12.57
C ASP A 46 0.66 -10.92 12.85
N GLU A 47 -0.44 -11.19 12.13
CA GLU A 47 -1.22 -12.43 12.23
C GLU A 47 -0.44 -13.65 11.73
N ALA A 48 0.45 -13.49 10.75
CA ALA A 48 1.29 -14.57 10.22
C ALA A 48 2.47 -14.95 11.13
N GLY A 49 2.78 -14.17 12.18
CA GLY A 49 3.81 -14.50 13.17
C GLY A 49 5.29 -14.39 12.73
N ALA A 50 5.55 -13.97 11.47
CA ALA A 50 6.86 -13.76 10.79
C ALA A 50 7.80 -15.01 10.62
N PRO A 51 8.73 -15.06 9.63
CA PRO A 51 9.10 -14.09 8.59
C PRO A 51 8.89 -14.58 7.14
N ASP A 52 8.15 -15.66 6.91
CA ASP A 52 8.01 -16.23 5.57
C ASP A 52 6.53 -16.16 5.13
N MET A 53 6.11 -14.99 4.66
CA MET A 53 5.10 -14.96 3.61
C MET A 53 5.77 -15.57 2.36
N ASP A 54 5.80 -16.90 2.31
CA ASP A 54 6.38 -17.70 1.24
C ASP A 54 5.97 -17.09 -0.12
N GLY A 55 6.96 -16.51 -0.81
CA GLY A 55 6.86 -15.88 -2.13
C GLY A 55 5.94 -14.65 -2.30
N THR A 56 4.95 -14.42 -1.43
CA THR A 56 3.77 -13.60 -1.75
C THR A 56 3.90 -12.11 -1.41
N LEU A 57 4.82 -11.73 -0.52
CA LEU A 57 5.09 -10.32 -0.18
C LEU A 57 6.59 -10.00 -0.10
N SER A 58 7.40 -10.53 -1.02
CA SER A 58 8.82 -10.13 -1.17
C SER A 58 9.02 -8.61 -1.27
N MET A 59 8.00 -7.89 -1.76
CA MET A 59 7.97 -6.43 -1.77
C MET A 59 8.04 -5.83 -0.36
N LEU A 60 7.43 -6.44 0.67
CA LEU A 60 7.49 -5.94 2.04
C LEU A 60 8.83 -6.14 2.73
N SER A 61 9.63 -7.10 2.25
CA SER A 61 11.01 -7.26 2.70
C SER A 61 11.90 -6.09 2.27
N THR A 62 11.53 -5.40 1.18
CA THR A 62 12.23 -4.22 0.65
C THR A 62 11.54 -2.90 0.99
N HIS A 63 10.22 -2.90 1.15
CA HIS A 63 9.34 -1.79 1.49
C HIS A 63 8.46 -2.12 2.71
N PRO A 64 9.00 -2.12 3.93
CA PRO A 64 8.23 -2.49 5.10
C PRO A 64 7.08 -1.49 5.38
N ALA A 65 5.90 -2.01 5.69
CA ALA A 65 4.78 -1.24 6.18
C ALA A 65 5.01 -0.89 7.67
N THR A 66 5.50 0.32 7.95
CA THR A 66 5.82 0.75 9.31
C THR A 66 4.77 1.69 9.87
N LYS A 67 4.62 1.69 11.21
CA LYS A 67 3.77 2.67 11.92
C LYS A 67 4.15 4.12 11.61
N GLU A 68 5.43 4.37 11.33
CA GLU A 68 5.95 5.68 10.93
C GLU A 68 5.33 6.16 9.61
N ARG A 69 5.25 5.30 8.59
CA ARG A 69 4.68 5.64 7.29
C ARG A 69 3.19 5.97 7.38
N ILE A 70 2.45 5.16 8.16
CA ILE A 70 1.03 5.40 8.43
C ILE A 70 0.84 6.78 9.11
N ALA A 71 1.65 7.09 10.14
CA ALA A 71 1.59 8.39 10.81
C ALA A 71 1.91 9.55 9.85
N ASN A 72 2.92 9.41 9.01
CA ASN A 72 3.28 10.43 8.02
C ASN A 72 2.16 10.65 6.99
N LEU A 73 1.54 9.58 6.49
CA LEU A 73 0.40 9.67 5.55
C LEU A 73 -0.81 10.33 6.20
N ASN A 74 -1.12 9.99 7.46
CA ASN A 74 -2.19 10.66 8.21
C ASN A 74 -1.93 12.17 8.34
N ALA A 75 -0.68 12.56 8.64
CA ALA A 75 -0.31 13.97 8.69
C ALA A 75 -0.46 14.67 7.31
N LEU A 76 -0.11 14.01 6.21
CA LEU A 76 -0.33 14.57 4.86
C LEU A 76 -1.82 14.73 4.55
N ILE A 77 -2.64 13.76 4.95
CA ILE A 77 -4.09 13.80 4.79
C ILE A 77 -4.68 14.97 5.58
N GLU A 78 -4.33 15.12 6.85
CA GLU A 78 -4.80 16.22 7.71
C GLU A 78 -4.43 17.61 7.14
N ASN A 79 -3.28 17.73 6.48
CA ASN A 79 -2.77 19.01 5.98
C ASN A 79 -3.15 19.32 4.53
N GLY A 80 -3.62 18.35 3.74
CA GLY A 80 -3.72 18.51 2.29
C GLY A 80 -4.77 17.68 1.57
N ALA A 81 -5.43 16.73 2.23
CA ALA A 81 -6.56 16.04 1.65
C ALA A 81 -7.81 16.91 1.79
N ASP A 82 -8.35 17.38 0.67
CA ASP A 82 -9.66 18.02 0.69
C ASP A 82 -10.73 16.98 1.04
N SER A 83 -11.80 17.40 1.74
CA SER A 83 -12.92 16.50 2.08
C SER A 83 -13.92 16.35 0.91
N GLY A 84 -13.50 16.75 -0.29
CA GLY A 84 -14.31 16.74 -1.50
C GLY A 84 -14.68 15.32 -1.97
N PRO A 85 -15.64 15.21 -2.90
CA PRO A 85 -16.03 13.92 -3.43
C PRO A 85 -14.89 13.32 -4.27
N TYR A 86 -14.22 12.32 -3.71
CA TYR A 86 -13.30 11.47 -4.44
C TYR A 86 -14.06 10.67 -5.51
N ARG A 87 -13.36 10.32 -6.59
CA ARG A 87 -13.92 9.49 -7.65
C ARG A 87 -14.28 8.11 -7.10
N ILE A 88 -15.43 7.60 -7.51
CA ILE A 88 -15.79 6.20 -7.27
C ILE A 88 -15.03 5.35 -8.27
N ILE A 89 -14.34 4.32 -7.78
CA ILE A 89 -13.70 3.30 -8.61
C ILE A 89 -14.69 2.15 -8.70
N ASP A 90 -15.39 2.06 -9.83
CA ASP A 90 -16.31 0.96 -10.13
C ASP A 90 -15.50 -0.27 -10.56
N LEU A 91 -15.02 -1.02 -9.56
CA LEU A 91 -14.25 -2.24 -9.73
C LEU A 91 -14.89 -3.34 -8.90
N ASP A 92 -15.28 -4.42 -9.56
CA ASP A 92 -15.63 -5.67 -8.89
C ASP A 92 -14.35 -6.36 -8.40
N PHE A 93 -13.91 -5.95 -7.21
CA PHE A 93 -12.66 -6.42 -6.62
C PHE A 93 -12.74 -7.91 -6.25
N GLU A 94 -13.92 -8.40 -5.86
CA GLU A 94 -14.13 -9.81 -5.53
C GLU A 94 -13.99 -10.68 -6.78
N ALA A 95 -14.69 -10.33 -7.87
CA ALA A 95 -14.56 -11.06 -9.14
C ALA A 95 -13.12 -11.04 -9.68
N PHE A 96 -12.41 -9.91 -9.51
CA PHE A 96 -10.98 -9.83 -9.85
C PHE A 96 -10.14 -10.81 -9.02
N GLN A 97 -10.35 -10.84 -7.70
CA GLN A 97 -9.63 -11.74 -6.79
C GLN A 97 -9.92 -13.22 -7.09
N GLU A 98 -11.18 -13.57 -7.36
CA GLU A 98 -11.56 -14.94 -7.74
C GLU A 98 -10.86 -15.38 -9.02
N LYS A 99 -10.87 -14.52 -10.05
CA LYS A 99 -10.19 -14.80 -11.32
C LYS A 99 -8.68 -14.94 -11.15
N LEU A 100 -8.07 -14.08 -10.33
CA LEU A 100 -6.63 -14.17 -10.03
C LEU A 100 -6.28 -15.46 -9.29
N LYS A 101 -7.07 -15.85 -8.29
CA LYS A 101 -6.88 -17.11 -7.56
C LYS A 101 -7.03 -18.33 -8.48
N ALA A 102 -8.00 -18.32 -9.38
CA ALA A 102 -8.16 -19.40 -10.37
C ALA A 102 -6.90 -19.55 -11.24
N LEU A 103 -6.36 -18.44 -11.76
CA LEU A 103 -5.16 -18.44 -12.61
C LEU A 103 -3.88 -18.86 -11.88
N LEU A 104 -3.78 -18.61 -10.58
CA LEU A 104 -2.60 -18.97 -9.77
C LEU A 104 -2.63 -20.43 -9.28
N ASN A 105 -3.80 -21.07 -9.30
CA ASN A 105 -4.01 -22.46 -8.86
C ASN A 105 -4.09 -23.46 -10.04
N GLU A 106 -3.93 -22.99 -11.28
CA GLU A 106 -3.71 -23.79 -12.51
C GLU A 106 -2.22 -24.01 -12.76
#